data_AF-E3MT60-F1
#
_entry.id   AF-E3MT60-F1
#
_cell.length_a   1.000
_cell.length_b   1.000
_cell.length_c   1.000
_cell.angle_alpha   90.00
_cell.angle_beta   90.00
_cell.angle_gamma   90.00
#
_symmetry.space_group_name_H-M   'P 1'
#
loop_
_entity.id
_entity.type
_entity.pdbx_description
1 polymer ?
#
loop_
_entity_poly.entity_id
_entity_poly.type
_entity_poly.pdbx_seq_one_letter_code
_entity_poly.pdbx_strand_id
1 'polypeptide(L)'
;MSANLPPSFKPIAHYIKIANENASRDPVIYYWSLVCMALGSAFSPIASFNESSWRRLQKTILVEKESIERRDSLRDSIDNPDPESMEVHLKSEEIAAEIQQKTVNCDELRAKIAAINAKILIGKRKTAEIDEKLAKKREDEGKLERKVEQYEKVNGENSERKTKEKRVISIMIRLLSCRKLALIEEIFAIFKLKIDGGPASSRLAPRNCNCQVIDSIRGIHLPQLSYIFNHPEAQTYSALQNTIHLFDAICRILNFAPKYSTESLMTLLKSTWKKRADREKFVDSMIALGKNISQLREACGIPTMATDRTLGTLEEWHRFVIQKKTVFERPIQSVFSPANLMIDMNIIGKNQLK
;
A
#
# COMPACT_ATOMS: atom_id res chain seq x y z
N MET A 1 83.99 -57.84 -64.73
CA MET A 1 82.85 -57.05 -64.21
C MET A 1 81.72 -56.94 -65.25
N SER A 2 81.10 -58.05 -65.67
CA SER A 2 79.92 -58.01 -66.57
C SER A 2 78.61 -58.44 -65.90
N ALA A 3 78.61 -58.62 -64.57
CA ALA A 3 77.51 -59.28 -63.86
C ALA A 3 76.46 -58.32 -63.27
N ASN A 4 76.70 -57.01 -63.20
CA ASN A 4 75.79 -56.05 -62.56
C ASN A 4 75.31 -54.93 -63.51
N LEU A 5 75.11 -55.24 -64.79
CA LEU A 5 74.49 -54.29 -65.73
C LEU A 5 73.00 -54.63 -65.90
N PRO A 6 72.09 -53.64 -65.86
CA PRO A 6 70.66 -53.86 -66.05
C PRO A 6 70.37 -54.55 -67.40
N PRO A 7 69.26 -55.33 -67.54
CA PRO A 7 68.99 -56.14 -68.74
C PRO A 7 69.01 -55.38 -70.06
N SER A 8 68.66 -54.09 -70.05
CA SER A 8 68.72 -53.18 -71.21
C SER A 8 70.13 -52.91 -71.74
N PHE A 9 71.16 -53.11 -70.93
CA PHE A 9 72.56 -52.83 -71.28
C PHE A 9 73.33 -54.09 -71.73
N LYS A 10 72.68 -55.26 -71.77
CA LYS A 10 73.30 -56.51 -72.26
C LYS A 10 73.92 -56.42 -73.67
N PRO A 11 73.32 -55.74 -74.67
CA PRO A 11 73.90 -55.64 -76.01
C PRO A 11 75.24 -54.88 -76.04
N ILE A 12 75.50 -54.02 -75.04
CA ILE A 12 76.67 -53.13 -75.01
C ILE A 12 77.67 -53.44 -73.89
N ALA A 13 77.40 -54.48 -73.08
CA ALA A 13 78.25 -54.89 -71.97
C ALA A 13 79.69 -55.26 -72.38
N HIS A 14 79.87 -55.79 -73.59
CA HIS A 14 81.19 -56.07 -74.18
C HIS A 14 82.02 -54.80 -74.38
N TYR A 15 81.40 -53.70 -74.85
CA TYR A 15 82.10 -52.44 -75.09
C TYR A 15 82.47 -51.71 -73.80
N ILE A 16 81.61 -51.79 -72.77
CA ILE A 16 81.89 -51.27 -71.42
C ILE A 16 83.10 -51.98 -70.81
N LYS A 17 83.24 -53.29 -71.04
CA LYS A 17 84.38 -54.06 -70.57
C LYS A 17 85.69 -53.63 -71.27
N ILE A 18 85.68 -53.49 -72.60
CA ILE A 18 86.84 -53.00 -73.37
C ILE A 18 87.24 -51.59 -72.93
N ALA A 19 86.27 -50.71 -72.70
CA ALA A 19 86.52 -49.34 -72.27
C ALA A 19 87.21 -49.31 -70.89
N ASN A 20 86.69 -50.04 -69.90
CA ASN A 20 87.28 -50.08 -68.57
C ASN A 20 88.66 -50.77 -68.53
N GLU A 21 88.90 -51.78 -69.38
CA GLU A 21 90.21 -52.45 -69.46
C GLU A 21 91.30 -51.56 -70.08
N ASN A 22 90.94 -50.56 -70.88
CA ASN A 22 91.88 -49.61 -71.51
C ASN A 22 91.90 -48.21 -70.85
N ALA A 23 91.03 -47.95 -69.87
CA ALA A 23 90.86 -46.64 -69.24
C ALA A 23 92.15 -46.05 -68.62
N SER A 24 93.07 -46.91 -68.18
CA SER A 24 94.35 -46.50 -67.60
C SER A 24 95.53 -46.52 -68.57
N ARG A 25 95.38 -47.14 -69.77
CA ARG A 25 96.47 -47.30 -70.76
C ARG A 25 96.36 -46.36 -71.96
N ASP A 26 95.16 -45.99 -72.39
CA ASP A 26 94.96 -45.03 -73.47
C ASP A 26 93.64 -44.25 -73.27
N PRO A 27 93.69 -43.04 -72.68
CA PRO A 27 92.50 -42.25 -72.35
C PRO A 27 91.70 -41.83 -73.60
N VAL A 28 92.35 -41.79 -74.77
CA VAL A 28 91.72 -41.38 -76.03
C VAL A 28 90.74 -42.45 -76.51
N ILE A 29 91.11 -43.74 -76.39
CA ILE A 29 90.19 -44.84 -76.70
C ILE A 29 89.04 -44.91 -75.70
N TYR A 30 89.29 -44.65 -74.41
CA TYR A 30 88.23 -44.60 -73.39
C TYR A 30 87.19 -43.50 -73.69
N TYR A 31 87.64 -42.30 -74.04
CA TYR A 31 86.77 -41.19 -74.43
C TYR A 31 85.96 -41.52 -75.71
N TRP A 32 86.61 -42.03 -76.76
CA TRP A 32 85.92 -42.39 -78.01
C TRP A 32 84.92 -43.54 -77.84
N SER A 33 85.18 -44.47 -76.91
CA SER A 33 84.25 -45.56 -76.56
C SER A 33 83.00 -45.02 -75.86
N LEU A 34 83.15 -44.07 -74.92
CA LEU A 34 82.03 -43.41 -74.24
C LEU A 34 81.21 -42.51 -75.19
N VAL A 35 81.87 -41.83 -76.12
CA VAL A 35 81.19 -41.01 -77.15
C VAL A 35 80.37 -41.90 -78.10
N CYS A 36 80.91 -43.05 -78.52
CA CYS A 36 80.12 -44.04 -79.28
C CYS A 36 78.94 -44.60 -78.47
N MET A 37 79.11 -44.79 -77.15
CA MET A 37 78.02 -45.23 -76.26
C MET A 37 76.92 -44.19 -76.08
N ALA A 38 77.26 -42.91 -76.02
CA ALA A 38 76.28 -41.82 -75.89
C ALA A 38 75.50 -41.56 -77.19
N LEU A 39 76.08 -41.90 -78.35
CA LEU A 39 75.51 -41.56 -79.67
C LEU A 39 74.78 -42.71 -80.38
N GLY A 40 74.86 -43.95 -79.88
CA GLY A 40 74.08 -45.09 -80.38
C GLY A 40 74.43 -45.51 -81.82
N SER A 41 73.92 -46.65 -82.28
CA SER A 41 74.25 -47.28 -83.58
C SER A 41 73.67 -46.56 -84.81
N ALA A 42 73.82 -45.24 -84.89
CA ALA A 42 73.51 -44.43 -86.06
C ALA A 42 74.81 -43.87 -86.64
N PHE A 43 75.66 -44.77 -87.13
CA PHE A 43 76.77 -44.38 -88.01
C PHE A 43 76.21 -44.27 -89.44
N SER A 44 75.99 -43.04 -89.89
CA SER A 44 75.97 -42.71 -91.32
C SER A 44 77.16 -41.77 -91.59
N PRO A 45 77.84 -41.90 -92.74
CA PRO A 45 79.20 -41.42 -92.92
C PRO A 45 79.25 -39.90 -93.14
N ILE A 46 80.23 -39.26 -92.50
CA ILE A 46 80.72 -37.89 -92.76
C ILE A 46 79.73 -36.78 -92.36
N ALA A 47 79.66 -36.47 -91.07
CA ALA A 47 79.52 -35.06 -90.66
C ALA A 47 80.93 -34.59 -90.32
N SER A 48 81.54 -33.80 -91.20
CA SER A 48 82.82 -33.15 -90.97
C SER A 48 82.88 -32.57 -89.56
N PHE A 49 84.00 -32.78 -88.84
CA PHE A 49 84.27 -32.07 -87.59
C PHE A 49 83.92 -30.59 -87.77
N ASN A 50 82.83 -30.17 -87.11
CA ASN A 50 82.36 -28.81 -87.18
C ASN A 50 82.93 -28.08 -85.96
N GLU A 51 84.01 -27.35 -86.17
CA GLU A 51 84.65 -26.46 -85.18
C GLU A 51 83.60 -25.67 -84.38
N SER A 52 82.53 -25.19 -85.03
CA SER A 52 81.48 -24.39 -84.37
C SER A 52 80.59 -25.19 -83.41
N SER A 53 80.43 -26.50 -83.61
CA SER A 53 79.69 -27.39 -82.69
C SER A 53 80.54 -27.73 -81.47
N TRP A 54 81.84 -28.00 -81.66
CA TRP A 54 82.78 -28.23 -80.56
C TRP A 54 82.96 -26.98 -79.68
N ARG A 55 83.13 -25.80 -80.29
CA ARG A 55 83.16 -24.50 -79.59
C ARG A 55 81.89 -24.24 -78.79
N ARG A 56 80.72 -24.65 -79.29
CA ARG A 56 79.43 -24.54 -78.58
C ARG A 56 79.37 -25.44 -77.35
N LEU A 57 79.80 -26.69 -77.47
CA LEU A 57 79.86 -27.62 -76.35
C LEU A 57 80.84 -27.11 -75.28
N GLN A 58 82.01 -26.64 -75.69
CA GLN A 58 83.02 -26.07 -74.80
C GLN A 58 82.49 -24.86 -74.03
N LYS A 59 81.74 -23.97 -74.71
CA LYS A 59 81.07 -22.83 -74.08
C LYS A 59 79.96 -23.26 -73.12
N THR A 60 79.20 -24.30 -73.46
CA THR A 60 78.11 -24.82 -72.61
C THR A 60 78.65 -25.45 -71.34
N ILE A 61 79.74 -26.22 -71.43
CA ILE A 61 80.42 -26.80 -70.27
C ILE A 61 80.97 -25.71 -69.34
N LEU A 62 81.50 -24.61 -69.90
CA LEU A 62 81.96 -23.48 -69.10
C LEU A 62 80.80 -22.79 -68.35
N VAL A 63 79.66 -22.58 -69.01
CA VAL A 63 78.46 -21.99 -68.38
C VAL A 63 77.86 -22.91 -67.29
N GLU A 64 77.85 -24.22 -67.53
CA GLU A 64 77.37 -25.20 -66.55
C GLU A 64 78.30 -25.24 -65.33
N LYS A 65 79.62 -25.19 -65.55
CA LYS A 65 80.60 -25.12 -64.48
C LYS A 65 80.44 -23.85 -63.64
N GLU A 66 80.26 -22.69 -64.27
CA GLU A 66 79.95 -21.44 -63.54
C GLU A 66 78.64 -21.52 -62.74
N SER A 67 77.64 -22.25 -63.24
CA SER A 67 76.34 -22.40 -62.56
C SER A 67 76.44 -23.34 -61.36
N ILE A 68 77.23 -24.41 -61.48
CA ILE A 68 77.55 -25.31 -60.36
C ILE A 68 78.35 -24.55 -59.30
N GLU A 69 79.37 -23.80 -59.70
CA GLU A 69 80.18 -22.97 -58.78
C GLU A 69 79.32 -21.91 -58.07
N ARG A 70 78.37 -21.26 -58.75
CA ARG A 70 77.41 -20.34 -58.12
C ARG A 70 76.48 -21.03 -57.13
N ARG A 71 75.94 -22.19 -57.49
CA ARG A 71 75.05 -22.95 -56.59
C ARG A 71 75.81 -23.42 -55.35
N ASP A 72 77.02 -23.94 -55.52
CA ASP A 72 77.82 -24.44 -54.42
C ASP A 72 78.28 -23.28 -53.53
N SER A 73 78.59 -22.11 -54.09
CA SER A 73 78.84 -20.88 -53.33
C SER A 73 77.62 -20.37 -52.56
N LEU A 74 76.42 -20.42 -53.15
CA LEU A 74 75.17 -20.07 -52.46
C LEU A 74 74.85 -21.04 -51.32
N ARG A 75 75.11 -22.33 -51.54
CA ARG A 75 74.94 -23.35 -50.52
C ARG A 75 75.94 -23.16 -49.38
N ASP A 76 77.20 -22.88 -49.68
CA ASP A 76 78.20 -22.55 -48.66
C ASP A 76 77.82 -21.29 -47.89
N SER A 77 77.22 -20.28 -48.53
CA SER A 77 76.70 -19.08 -47.86
C SER A 77 75.51 -19.36 -46.91
N ILE A 78 74.84 -20.51 -47.05
CA ILE A 78 73.71 -20.92 -46.20
C ILE A 78 74.18 -21.89 -45.11
N ASP A 79 75.03 -22.85 -45.48
CA ASP A 79 75.57 -23.88 -44.57
C ASP A 79 76.69 -23.31 -43.68
N ASN A 80 77.45 -22.33 -44.18
CA ASN A 80 78.52 -21.59 -43.50
C ASN A 80 78.32 -20.06 -43.67
N PRO A 81 77.25 -19.48 -43.10
CA PRO A 81 76.95 -18.07 -43.27
C PRO A 81 78.07 -17.20 -42.70
N ASP A 82 78.37 -16.11 -43.39
CA ASP A 82 79.26 -15.09 -42.88
C ASP A 82 78.68 -14.46 -41.59
N PRO A 83 79.51 -13.84 -40.74
CA PRO A 83 79.06 -13.30 -39.46
C PRO A 83 77.91 -12.29 -39.60
N GLU A 84 77.87 -11.54 -40.71
CA GLU A 84 76.86 -10.53 -40.99
C GLU A 84 75.50 -11.16 -41.34
N SER A 85 75.47 -12.20 -42.19
CA SER A 85 74.23 -12.92 -42.52
C SER A 85 73.68 -13.70 -41.32
N MET A 86 74.56 -14.28 -40.48
CA MET A 86 74.15 -14.93 -39.23
C MET A 86 73.52 -13.91 -38.26
N GLU A 87 74.10 -12.71 -38.15
CA GLU A 87 73.55 -11.64 -37.31
C GLU A 87 72.17 -11.16 -37.80
N VAL A 88 71.97 -11.06 -39.12
CA VAL A 88 70.65 -10.75 -39.70
C VAL A 88 69.63 -11.84 -39.40
N HIS A 89 70.02 -13.11 -39.51
CA HIS A 89 69.14 -14.24 -39.23
C HIS A 89 68.69 -14.26 -37.75
N LEU A 90 69.63 -14.10 -36.82
CA LEU A 90 69.34 -14.01 -35.38
C LEU A 90 68.42 -12.82 -35.05
N LYS A 91 68.68 -11.64 -35.63
CA LYS A 91 67.80 -10.47 -35.51
C LYS A 91 66.40 -10.75 -36.06
N SER A 92 66.29 -11.47 -37.17
CA SER A 92 64.98 -11.82 -37.75
C SER A 92 64.18 -12.78 -36.85
N GLU A 93 64.86 -13.72 -36.18
CA GLU A 93 64.25 -14.64 -35.22
C GLU A 93 63.83 -13.91 -33.93
N GLU A 94 64.65 -12.98 -33.44
CA GLU A 94 64.30 -12.11 -32.31
C GLU A 94 63.05 -11.27 -32.61
N ILE A 95 62.99 -10.66 -33.80
CA ILE A 95 61.81 -9.90 -34.25
C ILE A 95 60.58 -10.82 -34.38
N ALA A 96 60.75 -12.02 -34.93
CA ALA A 96 59.65 -12.99 -35.04
C ALA A 96 59.11 -13.41 -33.66
N ALA A 97 60.00 -13.67 -32.71
CA ALA A 97 59.65 -13.96 -31.32
C ALA A 97 58.93 -12.77 -30.66
N GLU A 98 59.39 -11.54 -30.91
CA GLU A 98 58.74 -10.32 -30.39
C GLU A 98 57.34 -10.11 -31.00
N ILE A 99 57.17 -10.37 -32.30
CA ILE A 99 55.87 -10.33 -32.98
C ILE A 99 54.93 -11.38 -32.37
N GLN A 100 55.42 -12.60 -32.16
CA GLN A 100 54.63 -13.67 -31.56
C GLN A 100 54.21 -13.30 -30.13
N GLN A 101 55.12 -12.78 -29.31
CA GLN A 101 54.82 -12.31 -27.96
C GLN A 101 53.79 -11.18 -27.96
N LYS A 102 53.91 -10.19 -28.86
CA LYS A 102 52.94 -9.10 -29.00
C LYS A 102 51.57 -9.61 -29.47
N THR A 103 51.55 -10.63 -30.33
CA THR A 103 50.30 -11.25 -30.80
C THR A 103 49.56 -11.92 -29.65
N VAL A 104 50.25 -12.71 -28.83
CA VAL A 104 49.68 -13.33 -27.62
C VAL A 104 49.14 -12.26 -26.66
N ASN A 105 49.91 -11.20 -26.41
CA ASN A 105 49.47 -10.10 -25.54
C ASN A 105 48.22 -9.39 -26.10
N CYS A 106 48.13 -9.21 -27.42
CA CYS A 106 46.94 -8.62 -28.07
C CYS A 106 45.70 -9.51 -27.90
N ASP A 107 45.86 -10.83 -28.00
CA ASP A 107 44.76 -11.77 -27.82
C ASP A 107 44.28 -11.82 -26.37
N GLU A 108 45.19 -11.73 -25.39
CA GLU A 108 44.82 -11.56 -23.99
C GLU A 108 44.03 -10.27 -23.74
N LEU A 109 44.45 -9.16 -24.34
CA LEU A 109 43.74 -7.89 -24.23
C LEU A 109 42.36 -7.96 -24.89
N ARG A 110 42.24 -8.61 -26.05
CA ARG A 110 40.94 -8.87 -26.70
C ARG A 110 40.02 -9.70 -25.81
N ALA A 111 40.54 -10.74 -25.17
CA ALA A 111 39.78 -11.55 -24.22
C ALA A 111 39.31 -10.72 -23.00
N LYS A 112 40.18 -9.87 -22.46
CA LYS A 112 39.81 -8.94 -21.37
C LYS A 112 38.72 -7.95 -21.81
N ILE A 113 38.82 -7.38 -23.01
CA ILE A 113 37.80 -6.47 -23.58
C ILE A 113 36.47 -7.21 -23.75
N ALA A 114 36.47 -8.44 -24.27
CA ALA A 114 35.26 -9.24 -24.42
C ALA A 114 34.60 -9.52 -23.06
N ALA A 115 35.39 -9.85 -22.03
CA ALA A 115 34.88 -10.05 -20.67
C ALA A 115 34.27 -8.77 -20.06
N ILE A 116 34.89 -7.61 -20.29
CA ILE A 116 34.36 -6.31 -19.85
C ILE A 116 33.05 -5.99 -20.59
N ASN A 117 32.99 -6.18 -21.90
CA ASN A 117 31.79 -5.95 -22.70
C ASN A 117 30.63 -6.85 -22.26
N ALA A 118 30.90 -8.11 -21.92
CA ALA A 118 29.89 -9.01 -21.36
C ALA A 118 29.34 -8.48 -20.02
N LYS A 119 30.20 -7.98 -19.13
CA LYS A 119 29.78 -7.35 -17.86
C LYS A 119 28.95 -6.08 -18.09
N ILE A 120 29.33 -5.24 -19.05
CA ILE A 120 28.57 -4.03 -19.42
C ILE A 120 27.17 -4.41 -19.91
N LEU A 121 27.05 -5.46 -20.74
CA LEU A 121 25.77 -5.93 -21.26
C LEU A 121 24.85 -6.44 -20.14
N ILE A 122 25.40 -7.15 -19.15
CA ILE A 122 24.65 -7.58 -17.96
C ILE A 122 24.21 -6.36 -17.14
N GLY A 123 25.12 -5.38 -16.94
CA GLY A 123 24.81 -4.12 -16.25
C GLY A 123 23.64 -3.38 -16.91
N LYS A 124 23.69 -3.19 -18.23
CA LYS A 124 22.61 -2.54 -19.00
C LYS A 124 21.25 -3.24 -18.84
N ARG A 125 21.24 -4.58 -18.85
CA ARG A 125 19.99 -5.35 -18.61
C ARG A 125 19.42 -5.11 -17.21
N LYS A 126 20.27 -5.08 -16.17
CA LYS A 126 19.82 -4.78 -14.80
C LYS A 126 19.29 -3.35 -14.68
N THR A 127 19.92 -2.38 -15.33
CA THR A 127 19.44 -0.99 -15.34
C THR A 127 18.06 -0.88 -15.99
N ALA A 128 17.85 -1.54 -17.14
CA ALA A 128 16.56 -1.56 -17.81
C ALA A 128 15.45 -2.19 -16.94
N GLU A 129 15.74 -3.28 -16.21
CA GLU A 129 14.78 -3.89 -15.28
C GLU A 129 14.42 -2.94 -14.12
N ILE A 130 15.40 -2.17 -13.62
CA ILE A 130 15.16 -1.15 -12.59
C ILE A 130 14.29 -0.01 -13.15
N ASP A 131 14.56 0.44 -14.37
CA ASP A 131 13.79 1.50 -15.03
C ASP A 131 12.33 1.08 -15.25
N GLU A 132 12.08 -0.18 -15.64
CA GLU A 132 10.73 -0.73 -15.76
C GLU A 132 10.01 -0.77 -14.41
N LYS A 133 10.68 -1.22 -13.35
CA LYS A 133 10.13 -1.20 -11.98
C LYS A 133 9.82 0.22 -11.50
N LEU A 134 10.67 1.19 -11.83
CA LEU A 134 10.45 2.61 -11.51
C LEU A 134 9.26 3.18 -12.28
N ALA A 135 9.11 2.85 -13.56
CA ALA A 135 7.96 3.29 -14.36
C ALA A 135 6.65 2.75 -13.77
N LYS A 136 6.60 1.47 -13.40
CA LYS A 136 5.42 0.87 -12.77
C LYS A 136 5.08 1.52 -11.43
N LYS A 137 6.08 1.80 -10.59
CA LYS A 137 5.87 2.52 -9.33
C LYS A 137 5.27 3.92 -9.53
N ARG A 138 5.75 4.67 -10.52
CA ARG A 138 5.18 6.00 -10.85
C ARG A 138 3.73 5.90 -11.32
N GLU A 139 3.39 4.88 -12.08
CA GLU A 139 2.00 4.64 -12.50
C GLU A 139 1.10 4.34 -11.30
N ASP A 140 1.57 3.50 -10.38
CA ASP A 140 0.84 3.15 -9.16
C ASP A 140 0.69 4.36 -8.21
N GLU A 141 1.71 5.21 -8.10
CA GLU A 141 1.68 6.48 -7.37
C GLU A 141 0.60 7.41 -7.93
N GLY A 142 0.56 7.62 -9.26
CA GLY A 142 -0.49 8.42 -9.90
C GLY A 142 -1.90 7.80 -9.82
N LYS A 143 -2.03 6.48 -9.63
CA LYS A 143 -3.32 5.84 -9.30
C LYS A 143 -3.73 6.12 -7.86
N LEU A 144 -2.78 6.12 -6.92
CA LEU A 144 -3.02 6.42 -5.52
C LEU A 144 -3.39 7.89 -5.32
N GLU A 145 -2.68 8.82 -5.95
CA GLU A 145 -2.99 10.26 -5.91
C GLU A 145 -4.42 10.54 -6.35
N ARG A 146 -4.84 9.99 -7.50
CA ARG A 146 -6.23 10.11 -7.99
C ARG A 146 -7.26 9.56 -7.01
N LYS A 147 -6.95 8.45 -6.32
CA LYS A 147 -7.84 7.90 -5.28
C LYS A 147 -7.90 8.80 -4.06
N VAL A 148 -6.78 9.38 -3.64
CA VAL A 148 -6.72 10.31 -2.51
C VAL A 148 -7.56 11.54 -2.83
N GLU A 149 -7.38 12.18 -3.99
CA GLU A 149 -8.19 13.33 -4.43
C GLU A 149 -9.69 13.01 -4.44
N GLN A 150 -10.07 11.82 -4.92
CA GLN A 150 -11.46 11.39 -4.91
C GLN A 150 -12.01 11.24 -3.48
N TYR A 151 -11.24 10.63 -2.58
CA TYR A 151 -11.66 10.48 -1.18
C TYR A 151 -11.73 11.82 -0.45
N GLU A 152 -10.81 12.74 -0.71
CA GLU A 152 -10.85 14.10 -0.17
C GLU A 152 -12.10 14.84 -0.60
N LYS A 153 -12.46 14.75 -1.89
CA LYS A 153 -13.71 15.33 -2.40
C LYS A 153 -14.94 14.76 -1.70
N VAL A 154 -15.04 13.42 -1.60
CA VAL A 154 -16.16 12.75 -0.92
C VAL A 154 -16.21 13.11 0.56
N ASN A 155 -15.05 13.25 1.22
CA ASN A 155 -14.98 13.68 2.62
C ASN A 155 -15.48 15.14 2.79
N GLY A 156 -15.12 16.03 1.87
CA GLY A 156 -15.62 17.40 1.83
C GLY A 156 -17.15 17.46 1.70
N GLU A 157 -17.71 16.78 0.69
CA GLU A 157 -19.17 16.69 0.47
C GLU A 157 -19.90 16.09 1.69
N ASN A 158 -19.34 15.06 2.31
CA ASN A 158 -19.89 14.44 3.51
C ASN A 158 -19.86 15.37 4.73
N SER A 159 -18.77 16.13 4.91
CA SER A 159 -18.62 17.11 6.00
C SER A 159 -19.64 18.24 5.88
N GLU A 160 -19.84 18.76 4.66
CA GLU A 160 -20.86 19.78 4.37
C GLU A 160 -22.27 19.26 4.64
N ARG A 161 -22.59 18.06 4.14
CA ARG A 161 -23.89 17.41 4.39
C ARG A 161 -24.13 17.21 5.88
N LYS A 162 -23.17 16.66 6.62
CA LYS A 162 -23.23 16.46 8.07
C LYS A 162 -23.45 17.77 8.81
N THR A 163 -22.80 18.85 8.39
CA THR A 163 -22.95 20.18 9.00
C THR A 163 -24.37 20.72 8.77
N LYS A 164 -24.91 20.54 7.55
CA LYS A 164 -26.29 20.92 7.23
C LYS A 164 -27.31 20.13 8.05
N GLU A 165 -27.15 18.81 8.14
CA GLU A 165 -28.01 17.93 8.94
C GLU A 165 -27.97 18.28 10.43
N LYS A 166 -26.78 18.52 11.00
CA LYS A 166 -26.62 18.98 12.38
C LYS A 166 -27.40 20.27 12.64
N ARG A 167 -27.34 21.25 11.71
CA ARG A 167 -28.11 22.50 11.82
C ARG A 167 -29.61 22.23 11.83
N VAL A 168 -30.11 21.41 10.92
CA VAL A 168 -31.53 21.04 10.83
C VAL A 168 -32.01 20.37 12.12
N ILE A 169 -31.28 19.35 12.60
CA ILE A 169 -31.60 18.64 13.84
C ILE A 169 -31.59 19.60 15.03
N SER A 170 -30.61 20.51 15.10
CA SER A 170 -30.50 21.51 16.15
C SER A 170 -31.69 22.49 16.16
N ILE A 171 -32.20 22.88 15.00
CA ILE A 171 -33.43 23.69 14.87
C ILE A 171 -34.66 22.88 15.31
N MET A 172 -34.77 21.64 14.84
CA MET A 172 -35.88 20.74 15.21
C MET A 172 -35.96 20.51 16.71
N ILE A 173 -34.83 20.28 17.39
CA ILE A 173 -34.78 20.14 18.85
C ILE A 173 -35.35 21.38 19.53
N ARG A 174 -34.92 22.59 19.13
CA ARG A 174 -35.43 23.84 19.72
C ARG A 174 -36.93 24.03 19.49
N LEU A 175 -37.41 23.83 18.25
CA LEU A 175 -38.83 23.95 17.94
C LEU A 175 -39.68 22.94 18.73
N LEU A 176 -39.20 21.71 18.85
CA LEU A 176 -39.85 20.67 19.65
C LEU A 176 -39.88 21.06 21.13
N SER A 177 -38.78 21.57 21.68
CA SER A 177 -38.74 22.08 23.05
C SER A 177 -39.72 23.23 23.27
N CYS A 178 -39.87 24.16 22.30
CA CYS A 178 -40.81 25.29 22.42
C CYS A 178 -42.23 24.77 22.54
N ARG A 179 -42.58 23.83 21.65
CA ARG A 179 -43.90 23.21 21.63
C ARG A 179 -44.17 22.42 22.91
N LYS A 180 -43.20 21.63 23.38
CA LYS A 180 -43.34 20.86 24.64
C LYS A 180 -43.54 21.78 25.84
N LEU A 181 -42.79 22.88 25.94
CA LEU A 181 -42.96 23.88 27.00
C LEU A 181 -44.36 24.50 26.97
N ALA A 182 -44.83 24.97 25.81
CA ALA A 182 -46.17 25.56 25.67
C ALA A 182 -47.27 24.57 26.10
N LEU A 183 -47.18 23.31 25.65
CA LEU A 183 -48.14 22.27 26.06
C LEU A 183 -48.08 21.99 27.57
N ILE A 184 -46.90 22.02 28.19
CA ILE A 184 -46.76 21.87 29.64
C ILE A 184 -47.47 23.04 30.35
N GLU A 185 -47.24 24.28 29.94
CA GLU A 185 -47.89 25.46 30.52
C GLU A 185 -49.42 25.37 30.41
N GLU A 186 -49.94 24.98 29.25
CA GLU A 186 -51.38 24.75 29.04
C GLU A 186 -51.94 23.69 30.00
N ILE A 187 -51.24 22.57 30.17
CA ILE A 187 -51.69 21.51 31.07
C ILE A 187 -51.67 21.97 32.54
N PHE A 188 -50.62 22.67 32.98
CA PHE A 188 -50.59 23.23 34.33
C PHE A 188 -51.72 24.25 34.56
N ALA A 189 -52.09 25.02 33.53
CA ALA A 189 -53.24 25.92 33.59
C ALA A 189 -54.58 25.17 33.69
N ILE A 190 -54.74 24.03 33.02
CA ILE A 190 -55.93 23.16 33.10
C ILE A 190 -56.09 22.53 34.49
N PHE A 191 -54.98 22.07 35.08
CA PHE A 191 -54.99 21.42 36.39
C PHE A 191 -54.94 22.41 37.56
N LYS A 192 -54.60 23.68 37.33
CA LYS A 192 -54.64 24.78 38.32
C LYS A 192 -53.95 24.40 39.62
N LEU A 193 -52.66 24.07 39.56
CA LEU A 193 -51.88 23.81 40.77
C LEU A 193 -51.73 25.09 41.59
N LYS A 194 -51.99 25.00 42.89
CA LYS A 194 -51.69 26.04 43.86
C LYS A 194 -50.92 25.41 45.02
N ILE A 195 -49.74 25.95 45.28
CA ILE A 195 -48.76 25.45 46.24
C ILE A 195 -48.60 26.50 47.34
N ASP A 196 -48.20 26.07 48.54
CA ASP A 196 -47.88 26.93 49.68
C ASP A 196 -49.07 27.81 50.15
N GLY A 197 -50.29 27.32 49.98
CA GLY A 197 -51.44 27.92 50.66
C GLY A 197 -51.35 27.70 52.17
N GLY A 198 -51.40 28.76 52.97
CA GLY A 198 -51.71 28.63 54.40
C GLY A 198 -53.21 28.34 54.61
N PRO A 199 -53.61 27.71 55.74
CA PRO A 199 -55.02 27.48 56.10
C PRO A 199 -55.89 28.76 56.05
N ALA A 200 -55.29 29.90 56.40
CA ALA A 200 -55.96 31.21 56.34
C ALA A 200 -56.07 31.80 54.91
N SER A 201 -55.22 31.35 53.98
CA SER A 201 -55.11 31.91 52.62
C SER A 201 -55.98 31.17 51.58
N SER A 202 -56.50 30.00 51.94
CA SER A 202 -57.23 29.12 51.03
C SER A 202 -58.63 28.82 51.55
N ARG A 203 -59.68 29.35 50.88
CA ARG A 203 -61.09 28.95 51.10
C ARG A 203 -61.38 27.47 50.77
N LEU A 204 -60.37 26.71 50.35
CA LEU A 204 -60.48 25.35 49.78
C LEU A 204 -59.98 24.25 50.72
N ALA A 205 -59.44 24.62 51.90
CA ALA A 205 -59.09 23.66 52.93
C ALA A 205 -60.36 23.08 53.57
N PRO A 206 -60.44 21.75 53.82
CA PRO A 206 -61.50 21.21 54.67
C PRO A 206 -61.52 21.94 56.02
N ARG A 207 -62.71 22.18 56.58
CA ARG A 207 -62.87 22.94 57.84
C ARG A 207 -62.04 22.40 59.02
N ASN A 208 -61.63 21.14 58.96
CA ASN A 208 -60.86 20.44 59.99
C ASN A 208 -59.43 20.10 59.54
N CYS A 209 -58.90 20.77 58.51
CA CYS A 209 -57.54 20.54 58.02
C CYS A 209 -56.50 21.13 59.00
N ASN A 210 -55.61 20.27 59.50
CA ASN A 210 -54.49 20.65 60.38
C ASN A 210 -53.13 20.67 59.65
N CYS A 211 -53.12 20.62 58.32
CA CYS A 211 -51.88 20.67 57.55
C CYS A 211 -51.23 22.05 57.67
N GLN A 212 -49.92 22.07 57.89
CA GLN A 212 -49.14 23.31 57.93
C GLN A 212 -49.12 24.00 56.56
N VAL A 213 -49.19 23.21 55.49
CA VAL A 213 -49.08 23.64 54.11
C VAL A 213 -50.18 23.00 53.28
N ILE A 214 -50.87 23.81 52.47
CA ILE A 214 -52.02 23.39 51.67
C ILE A 214 -51.68 23.47 50.19
N ASP A 215 -51.40 22.30 49.62
CA ASP A 215 -51.25 22.11 48.18
C ASP A 215 -52.55 21.65 47.57
N SER A 216 -52.95 22.24 46.46
CA SER A 216 -54.19 21.88 45.78
C SER A 216 -54.02 21.74 44.28
N ILE A 217 -54.82 20.83 43.72
CA ILE A 217 -54.95 20.58 42.30
C ILE A 217 -56.44 20.66 41.94
N ARG A 218 -56.79 21.47 40.95
CA ARG A 218 -58.18 21.81 40.60
C ARG A 218 -59.02 22.27 41.79
N GLY A 219 -58.38 22.93 42.76
CA GLY A 219 -59.00 23.41 43.99
C GLY A 219 -59.26 22.33 45.04
N ILE A 220 -58.77 21.11 44.86
CA ILE A 220 -58.87 20.02 45.83
C ILE A 220 -57.52 19.84 46.53
N HIS A 221 -57.52 19.85 47.87
CA HIS A 221 -56.30 19.69 48.65
C HIS A 221 -55.78 18.24 48.60
N LEU A 222 -54.47 18.09 48.33
CA LEU A 222 -53.74 16.82 48.53
C LEU A 222 -52.89 16.94 49.81
N PRO A 223 -53.24 16.23 50.90
CA PRO A 223 -52.49 16.29 52.15
C PRO A 223 -51.14 15.58 52.06
N GLN A 224 -50.22 15.97 52.94
CA GLN A 224 -48.99 15.22 53.22
C GLN A 224 -49.30 13.85 53.82
N LEU A 225 -48.39 12.88 53.63
CA LEU A 225 -48.54 11.48 54.04
C LEU A 225 -49.02 11.34 55.51
N SER A 226 -48.45 12.15 56.41
CA SER A 226 -48.75 12.16 57.84
C SER A 226 -50.18 12.57 58.20
N TYR A 227 -50.90 13.25 57.30
CA TYR A 227 -52.22 13.82 57.56
C TYR A 227 -53.33 13.30 56.63
N ILE A 228 -53.03 12.39 55.70
CA ILE A 228 -53.99 11.89 54.68
C ILE A 228 -55.32 11.45 55.29
N PHE A 229 -55.28 10.64 56.34
CA PHE A 229 -56.48 10.00 56.91
C PHE A 229 -57.32 10.93 57.78
N ASN A 230 -56.90 12.18 57.98
CA ASN A 230 -57.69 13.23 58.63
C ASN A 230 -58.54 14.03 57.63
N HIS A 231 -58.51 13.67 56.34
CA HIS A 231 -59.17 14.39 55.26
C HIS A 231 -60.28 13.56 54.61
N PRO A 232 -61.28 14.21 53.97
CA PRO A 232 -62.35 13.49 53.27
C PRO A 232 -61.80 12.57 52.18
N GLU A 233 -62.07 11.27 52.30
CA GLU A 233 -61.57 10.21 51.41
C GLU A 233 -61.78 10.56 49.93
N ALA A 234 -63.00 10.87 49.52
CA ALA A 234 -63.33 11.16 48.12
C ALA A 234 -62.55 12.34 47.55
N GLN A 235 -62.31 13.39 48.35
CA GLN A 235 -61.55 14.56 47.93
C GLN A 235 -60.08 14.20 47.76
N THR A 236 -59.50 13.51 48.73
CA THR A 236 -58.08 13.14 48.68
C THR A 236 -57.78 12.14 47.55
N TYR A 237 -58.68 11.18 47.29
CA TYR A 237 -58.61 10.31 46.11
C TYR A 237 -58.66 11.11 44.81
N SER A 238 -59.61 12.03 44.68
CA SER A 238 -59.75 12.88 43.51
C SER A 238 -58.49 13.73 43.29
N ALA A 239 -57.90 14.26 44.36
CA ALA A 239 -56.67 15.03 44.28
C ALA A 239 -55.49 14.19 43.77
N LEU A 240 -55.32 12.96 44.29
CA LEU A 240 -54.26 12.07 43.81
C LEU A 240 -54.49 11.62 42.37
N GLN A 241 -55.72 11.25 41.99
CA GLN A 241 -56.07 10.88 40.61
C GLN A 241 -55.80 12.02 39.63
N ASN A 242 -56.16 13.26 39.97
CA ASN A 242 -55.82 14.42 39.16
C ASN A 242 -54.29 14.61 39.05
N THR A 243 -53.54 14.34 40.13
CA THR A 243 -52.07 14.45 40.11
C THR A 243 -51.44 13.39 39.21
N ILE A 244 -51.92 12.15 39.26
CA ILE A 244 -51.46 11.08 38.38
C ILE A 244 -51.79 11.41 36.92
N HIS A 245 -52.98 11.95 36.66
CA HIS A 245 -53.38 12.33 35.31
C HIS A 245 -52.54 13.49 34.76
N LEU A 246 -52.27 14.51 35.57
CA LEU A 246 -51.33 15.57 35.22
C LEU A 246 -49.95 15.00 34.86
N PHE A 247 -49.43 14.10 35.70
CA PHE A 247 -48.15 13.46 35.45
C PHE A 247 -48.15 12.58 34.18
N ASP A 248 -49.21 11.81 33.93
CA ASP A 248 -49.38 11.03 32.70
C ASP A 248 -49.34 11.92 31.46
N ALA A 249 -50.01 13.07 31.51
CA ALA A 249 -50.02 14.00 30.40
C ALA A 249 -48.63 14.61 30.15
N ILE A 250 -47.88 14.93 31.21
CA ILE A 250 -46.46 15.33 31.10
C ILE A 250 -45.63 14.22 30.45
N CYS A 251 -45.80 12.97 30.88
CA CYS A 251 -45.11 11.82 30.29
C CYS A 251 -45.37 11.72 28.78
N ARG A 252 -46.63 11.88 28.34
CA ARG A 252 -47.00 11.86 26.92
C ARG A 252 -46.39 13.01 26.12
N ILE A 253 -46.41 14.23 26.65
CA ILE A 253 -45.78 15.39 25.99
C ILE A 253 -44.28 15.16 25.81
N LEU A 254 -43.63 14.66 26.86
CA LEU A 254 -42.18 14.48 26.87
C LEU A 254 -41.71 13.21 26.19
N ASN A 255 -42.62 12.27 25.94
CA ASN A 255 -42.31 10.87 25.63
C ASN A 255 -41.42 10.23 26.72
N PHE A 256 -41.73 10.53 27.99
CA PHE A 256 -40.99 10.07 29.15
C PHE A 256 -41.59 8.76 29.68
N ALA A 257 -40.73 7.77 29.92
CA ALA A 257 -41.13 6.47 30.45
C ALA A 257 -40.98 6.46 31.99
N PRO A 258 -42.08 6.49 32.76
CA PRO A 258 -42.01 6.50 34.20
C PRO A 258 -41.63 5.11 34.76
N LYS A 259 -40.90 5.09 35.89
CA LYS A 259 -40.53 3.86 36.61
C LYS A 259 -41.74 3.03 37.04
N TYR A 260 -42.80 3.70 37.49
CA TYR A 260 -44.08 3.08 37.83
C TYR A 260 -45.14 3.53 36.83
N SER A 261 -45.81 2.58 36.15
CA SER A 261 -46.86 2.89 35.19
C SER A 261 -48.00 3.68 35.81
N THR A 262 -48.37 4.81 35.19
CA THR A 262 -49.50 5.67 35.59
C THR A 262 -50.83 4.91 35.57
N GLU A 263 -51.02 3.99 34.63
CA GLU A 263 -52.20 3.11 34.56
C GLU A 263 -52.29 2.16 35.76
N SER A 264 -51.15 1.61 36.18
CA SER A 264 -51.07 0.77 37.39
C SER A 264 -51.43 1.57 38.64
N LEU A 265 -50.87 2.79 38.77
CA LEU A 265 -51.21 3.69 39.88
C LEU A 265 -52.71 4.02 39.90
N MET A 266 -53.32 4.32 38.75
CA MET A 266 -54.76 4.57 38.67
C MET A 266 -55.61 3.35 39.04
N THR A 267 -55.15 2.14 38.72
CA THR A 267 -55.85 0.90 39.04
C THR A 267 -55.83 0.59 40.53
N LEU A 268 -54.73 0.89 41.22
CA LEU A 268 -54.60 0.74 42.67
C LEU A 268 -55.55 1.65 43.45
N LEU A 269 -56.01 2.75 42.84
CA LEU A 269 -56.89 3.75 43.46
C LEU A 269 -58.39 3.47 43.34
N LYS A 270 -58.79 2.26 42.93
CA LYS A 270 -60.21 1.90 42.72
C LYS A 270 -60.95 1.46 44.00
N SER A 271 -60.25 1.25 45.11
CA SER A 271 -60.85 0.77 46.37
C SER A 271 -61.12 1.91 47.35
N THR A 272 -61.88 1.63 48.41
CA THR A 272 -62.13 2.55 49.53
C THR A 272 -61.14 2.32 50.68
N TRP A 273 -60.77 3.33 51.45
CA TRP A 273 -59.88 3.26 52.62
C TRP A 273 -60.50 2.60 53.87
N LYS A 274 -61.56 1.79 53.71
CA LYS A 274 -62.18 1.06 54.83
C LYS A 274 -61.26 -0.03 55.38
N LYS A 275 -60.48 -0.70 54.52
CA LYS A 275 -59.53 -1.75 54.92
C LYS A 275 -58.13 -1.18 55.02
N ARG A 276 -57.33 -1.70 55.97
CA ARG A 276 -55.91 -1.34 56.13
C ARG A 276 -55.11 -1.53 54.83
N ALA A 277 -55.31 -2.66 54.16
CA ALA A 277 -54.62 -2.95 52.89
C ALA A 277 -54.93 -1.92 51.78
N ASP A 278 -56.14 -1.35 51.75
CA ASP A 278 -56.51 -0.34 50.77
C ASP A 278 -55.89 1.04 51.09
N ARG A 279 -55.73 1.35 52.38
CA ARG A 279 -54.97 2.52 52.85
C ARG A 279 -53.50 2.42 52.47
N GLU A 280 -52.89 1.25 52.65
CA GLU A 280 -51.50 0.98 52.26
C GLU A 280 -51.31 1.15 50.74
N LYS A 281 -52.21 0.60 49.91
CA LYS A 281 -52.18 0.79 48.45
C LYS A 281 -52.26 2.26 48.03
N PHE A 282 -53.06 3.07 48.72
CA PHE A 282 -53.13 4.51 48.45
C PHE A 282 -51.81 5.21 48.75
N VAL A 283 -51.23 4.94 49.92
CA VAL A 283 -49.92 5.46 50.32
C VAL A 283 -48.83 5.02 49.35
N ASP A 284 -48.81 3.75 48.96
CA ASP A 284 -47.87 3.20 47.98
C ASP A 284 -48.00 3.90 46.63
N SER A 285 -49.22 4.17 46.18
CA SER A 285 -49.47 4.88 44.93
C SER A 285 -48.94 6.32 44.96
N MET A 286 -49.12 7.01 46.09
CA MET A 286 -48.59 8.36 46.29
C MET A 286 -47.06 8.37 46.36
N ILE A 287 -46.44 7.41 47.06
CA ILE A 287 -44.98 7.26 47.12
C ILE A 287 -44.40 6.92 45.74
N ALA A 288 -45.04 6.01 44.99
CA ALA A 288 -44.61 5.63 43.65
C ALA A 288 -44.71 6.81 42.68
N LEU A 289 -45.76 7.62 42.77
CA LEU A 289 -45.89 8.87 42.02
C LEU A 289 -44.78 9.86 42.39
N GLY A 290 -44.49 10.05 43.68
CA GLY A 290 -43.37 10.87 44.14
C GLY A 290 -42.04 10.42 43.53
N LYS A 291 -41.76 9.11 43.52
CA LYS A 291 -40.56 8.54 42.88
C LYS A 291 -40.51 8.81 41.37
N ASN A 292 -41.64 8.71 40.67
CA ASN A 292 -41.71 9.04 39.25
C ASN A 292 -41.38 10.53 38.98
N ILE A 293 -41.87 11.44 39.84
CA ILE A 293 -41.59 12.87 39.73
C ILE A 293 -40.11 13.15 40.03
N SER A 294 -39.53 12.50 41.04
CA SER A 294 -38.08 12.60 41.31
C SER A 294 -37.25 12.14 40.12
N GLN A 295 -37.65 11.05 39.47
CA GLN A 295 -36.99 10.56 38.25
C GLN A 295 -37.07 11.58 37.10
N LEU A 296 -38.23 12.21 36.91
CA LEU A 296 -38.41 13.27 35.92
C LEU A 296 -37.49 14.46 36.21
N ARG A 297 -37.40 14.90 37.47
CA ARG A 297 -36.49 15.97 37.90
C ARG A 297 -35.04 15.62 37.64
N GLU A 298 -34.64 14.40 38.01
CA GLU A 298 -33.29 13.91 37.79
C GLU A 298 -32.94 13.87 36.29
N ALA A 299 -33.87 13.44 35.43
CA ALA A 299 -33.71 13.43 33.98
C ALA A 299 -33.50 14.84 33.40
N CYS A 300 -33.98 15.88 34.10
CA CYS A 300 -33.76 17.29 33.77
C CYS A 300 -32.52 17.91 34.43
N GLY A 301 -31.81 17.17 35.30
CA GLY A 301 -30.63 17.67 36.03
C GLY A 301 -30.99 18.53 37.25
N ILE A 302 -32.23 18.41 37.73
CA ILE A 302 -32.75 19.13 38.88
C ILE A 302 -32.61 18.22 40.12
N PRO A 303 -31.87 18.65 41.17
CA PRO A 303 -31.76 17.87 42.40
C PRO A 303 -33.14 17.72 43.04
N THR A 304 -33.41 16.56 43.63
CA THR A 304 -34.64 16.32 44.37
C THR A 304 -34.31 16.11 45.84
N MET A 305 -34.81 16.99 46.70
CA MET A 305 -34.79 16.76 48.14
C MET A 305 -35.86 15.72 48.46
N ALA A 306 -35.60 14.81 49.40
CA ALA A 306 -36.60 13.86 49.85
C ALA A 306 -37.74 14.63 50.53
N THR A 307 -38.83 14.88 49.81
CA THR A 307 -40.04 15.50 50.35
C THR A 307 -41.24 14.60 50.10
N ASP A 308 -42.15 14.55 51.06
CA ASP A 308 -43.46 13.91 50.94
C ASP A 308 -44.47 14.77 50.17
N ARG A 309 -44.02 15.95 49.71
CA ARG A 309 -44.81 16.99 49.08
C ARG A 309 -44.84 16.83 47.56
N THR A 310 -45.66 15.87 47.11
CA THR A 310 -45.75 15.46 45.69
C THR A 310 -46.11 16.64 44.76
N LEU A 311 -47.12 17.43 45.10
CA LEU A 311 -47.54 18.59 44.30
C LEU A 311 -46.51 19.71 44.29
N GLY A 312 -45.96 20.07 45.46
CA GLY A 312 -44.88 21.06 45.55
C GLY A 312 -43.65 20.67 44.75
N THR A 313 -43.25 19.40 44.79
CA THR A 313 -42.12 18.87 44.00
C THR A 313 -42.35 19.00 42.49
N LEU A 314 -43.59 18.79 42.04
CA LEU A 314 -43.98 18.86 40.63
C LEU A 314 -44.08 20.32 40.13
N GLU A 315 -44.61 21.22 40.94
CA GLU A 315 -44.64 22.65 40.60
C GLU A 315 -43.23 23.26 40.62
N GLU A 316 -42.38 22.85 41.55
CA GLU A 316 -40.99 23.30 41.59
C GLU A 316 -40.24 22.85 40.31
N TRP A 317 -40.46 21.61 39.87
CA TRP A 317 -39.96 21.12 38.59
C TRP A 317 -40.42 22.01 37.42
N HIS A 318 -41.72 22.29 37.35
CA HIS A 318 -42.29 23.16 36.32
C HIS A 318 -41.64 24.55 36.31
N ARG A 319 -41.45 25.15 37.49
CA ARG A 319 -40.79 26.44 37.66
C ARG A 319 -39.34 26.40 37.19
N PHE A 320 -38.58 25.37 37.57
CA PHE A 320 -37.18 25.24 37.14
C PHE A 320 -37.05 25.06 35.63
N VAL A 321 -37.96 24.29 35.03
CA VAL A 321 -37.99 24.07 33.58
C VAL A 321 -38.29 25.36 32.82
N ILE A 322 -39.29 26.14 33.25
CA ILE A 322 -39.59 27.46 32.65
C ILE A 322 -38.42 28.43 32.83
N GLN A 323 -37.82 28.46 34.02
CA GLN A 323 -36.66 29.30 34.32
C GLN A 323 -35.35 28.79 33.69
N LYS A 324 -35.37 27.61 33.07
CA LYS A 324 -34.20 26.92 32.47
C LYS A 324 -33.01 26.80 33.44
N LYS A 325 -33.31 26.52 34.71
CA LYS A 325 -32.31 26.32 35.76
C LYS A 325 -32.06 24.83 35.99
N THR A 326 -30.84 24.39 35.72
CA THR A 326 -30.34 23.05 36.05
C THR A 326 -29.06 23.16 36.85
N VAL A 327 -28.81 22.18 37.72
CA VAL A 327 -27.57 22.09 38.52
C VAL A 327 -26.60 21.09 37.90
N PHE A 328 -27.12 20.03 37.28
CA PHE A 328 -26.31 18.98 36.67
C PHE A 328 -26.36 19.02 35.15
N GLU A 329 -25.24 18.66 34.52
CA GLU A 329 -25.19 18.49 33.07
C GLU A 329 -26.04 17.30 32.63
N ARG A 330 -26.93 17.56 31.67
CA ARG A 330 -27.79 16.55 31.04
C ARG A 330 -27.78 16.72 29.51
N PRO A 331 -28.17 15.69 28.74
CA PRO A 331 -28.22 15.76 27.28
C PRO A 331 -29.29 16.71 26.73
N ILE A 332 -29.08 18.03 26.83
CA ILE A 332 -30.03 19.07 26.39
C ILE A 332 -30.24 19.11 24.87
N GLN A 333 -29.31 18.54 24.08
CA GLN A 333 -29.38 18.47 22.62
C GLN A 333 -29.94 17.14 22.09
N SER A 334 -30.80 16.48 22.86
CA SER A 334 -31.46 15.24 22.46
C SER A 334 -32.97 15.44 22.35
N VAL A 335 -33.60 14.91 21.29
CA VAL A 335 -35.07 14.93 21.16
C VAL A 335 -35.77 14.02 22.19
N PHE A 336 -35.04 13.05 22.73
CA PHE A 336 -35.54 12.03 23.66
C PHE A 336 -35.29 12.36 25.13
N SER A 337 -34.50 13.39 25.44
CA SER A 337 -34.20 13.77 26.81
C SER A 337 -35.16 14.87 27.30
N PRO A 338 -35.80 14.72 28.48
CA PRO A 338 -36.54 15.81 29.12
C PRO A 338 -35.69 17.06 29.39
N ALA A 339 -34.37 16.91 29.52
CA ALA A 339 -33.47 18.05 29.67
C ALA A 339 -33.44 18.98 28.45
N ASN A 340 -33.97 18.55 27.31
CA ASN A 340 -34.04 19.38 26.11
C ASN A 340 -34.94 20.61 26.25
N LEU A 341 -35.82 20.63 27.26
CA LEU A 341 -36.61 21.82 27.62
C LEU A 341 -35.73 22.97 28.12
N MET A 342 -34.51 22.65 28.57
CA MET A 342 -33.56 23.59 29.16
C MET A 342 -32.64 24.25 28.13
N ILE A 343 -32.80 23.92 26.85
CA ILE A 343 -31.97 24.48 25.79
C ILE A 343 -32.22 25.99 25.62
N ASP A 344 -31.19 26.73 25.21
CA ASP A 344 -31.41 28.09 24.72
C ASP A 344 -32.24 28.03 23.43
N MET A 345 -33.36 28.76 23.47
CA MET A 345 -34.38 28.78 22.43
C MET A 345 -34.07 29.82 21.36
N ASN A 346 -33.08 30.68 21.60
CA ASN A 346 -32.53 31.54 20.57
C ASN A 346 -32.02 30.69 19.41
N ILE A 347 -32.72 30.76 18.29
CA ILE A 347 -32.27 30.16 17.05
C ILE A 347 -31.13 31.05 16.56
N ILE A 348 -29.90 30.62 16.82
CA ILE A 348 -28.70 31.30 16.37
C ILE A 348 -28.78 31.46 14.84
N GLY A 349 -29.04 32.69 14.40
CA GLY A 349 -28.92 33.09 12.99
C GLY A 349 -27.50 32.88 12.51
N LYS A 350 -27.32 32.75 11.19
CA LYS A 350 -26.14 32.32 10.41
C LYS A 350 -24.71 32.74 10.88
N ASN A 351 -24.53 33.62 11.87
CA ASN A 351 -23.26 34.26 12.22
C ASN A 351 -22.58 33.80 13.52
N GLN A 352 -23.09 32.82 14.30
CA GLN A 352 -22.43 32.42 15.57
C GLN A 352 -22.07 30.93 15.71
N LEU A 353 -22.05 30.17 14.62
CA LEU A 353 -21.44 28.82 14.63
C LEU A 353 -20.19 28.87 13.73
N LYS A 354 -19.12 29.45 14.27
CA LYS A 354 -17.74 29.24 13.80
C LYS A 354 -17.14 28.08 14.55
#